data_AF-A0A8J5LBS1-F1
#
_entry.id   AF-A0A8J5LBS1-F1
#
_cell.length_a   1.000
_cell.length_b   1.000
_cell.length_c   1.000
_cell.angle_alpha   90.00
_cell.angle_beta   90.00
_cell.angle_gamma   90.00
#
_symmetry.space_group_name_H-M   'P 1'
#
loop_
_entity.id
_entity.type
_entity.pdbx_description
1 polymer ?
#
loop_
_entity_poly.entity_id
_entity_poly.type
_entity_poly.pdbx_seq_one_letter_code
_entity_poly.pdbx_strand_id
1 'polypeptide(L)'
;MASKLVIALVFVFDLIAFALAVAAEQRRSTVSPISSPIKPDLEDLTRLADLFSQARFQRDSEGDYTYCVYDSDIATGFGVGALLFLLLSQVVLMAVSKCFCCGRGISPSGSRACALLFFLLSWLTFLIAEACLLAGSVRNAQHTRYRNMFFDGNPSCETLRKGVFAAGAAFVFFTAILSEFFYITFSRATRDAGPPPYGGPAVGMGTYK
;
A
#
# COMPACT_ATOMS: atom_id res chain seq x y z
N MET A 1 28.06 -4.99 11.45
CA MET A 1 27.81 -5.18 10.01
C MET A 1 26.33 -4.94 9.74
N ALA A 2 25.87 -3.88 9.07
CA ALA A 2 24.52 -3.89 8.51
C ALA A 2 24.59 -4.96 7.41
N SER A 3 23.76 -5.99 7.48
CA SER A 3 23.78 -7.00 6.44
C SER A 3 23.30 -6.32 5.16
N LYS A 4 24.21 -6.13 4.20
CA LYS A 4 23.89 -5.57 2.89
C LYS A 4 22.79 -6.38 2.21
N LEU A 5 22.76 -7.69 2.48
CA LEU A 5 21.72 -8.61 2.01
C LEU A 5 20.35 -8.25 2.58
N VAL A 6 20.25 -7.96 3.89
CA VAL A 6 18.96 -7.58 4.51
C VAL A 6 18.47 -6.24 3.96
N ILE A 7 19.35 -5.25 3.82
CA ILE A 7 18.98 -3.94 3.21
C ILE A 7 18.46 -4.15 1.79
N ALA A 8 19.22 -4.87 0.96
CA ALA A 8 18.84 -5.11 -0.43
C ALA A 8 17.51 -5.87 -0.54
N LEU A 9 17.29 -6.87 0.31
CA LEU A 9 16.06 -7.66 0.31
C LEU A 9 14.85 -6.83 0.73
N VAL A 10 14.95 -6.06 1.82
CA VAL A 10 13.90 -5.16 2.31
C VAL A 10 13.58 -4.10 1.25
N PHE A 11 14.61 -3.48 0.68
CA PHE A 11 14.45 -2.49 -0.40
C PHE A 11 13.73 -3.07 -1.62
N VAL A 12 14.08 -4.30 -2.05
CA VAL A 12 13.42 -4.96 -3.17
C VAL A 12 11.94 -5.22 -2.87
N PHE A 13 11.60 -5.70 -1.66
CA PHE A 13 10.21 -5.91 -1.28
C PHE A 13 9.42 -4.60 -1.22
N ASP A 14 10.00 -3.55 -0.65
CA ASP A 14 9.37 -2.23 -0.56
C ASP A 14 9.20 -1.59 -1.96
N LEU A 15 10.16 -1.78 -2.86
CA LEU A 15 10.04 -1.35 -4.27
C LEU A 15 8.93 -2.09 -5.02
N ILE A 16 8.83 -3.41 -4.84
CA ILE A 16 7.75 -4.21 -5.43
C ILE A 16 6.41 -3.73 -4.87
N ALA A 17 6.30 -3.54 -3.56
CA ALA A 17 5.09 -3.04 -2.92
C ALA A 17 4.69 -1.66 -3.47
N PHE A 18 5.65 -0.75 -3.62
CA PHE A 18 5.42 0.58 -4.20
C PHE A 18 4.94 0.48 -5.65
N ALA A 19 5.61 -0.31 -6.48
CA ALA A 19 5.23 -0.50 -7.88
C ALA A 19 3.83 -1.10 -8.01
N LEU A 20 3.47 -2.07 -7.16
CA LEU A 20 2.14 -2.67 -7.11
C LEU A 20 1.09 -1.65 -6.65
N ALA A 21 1.39 -0.81 -5.65
CA ALA A 21 0.49 0.25 -5.20
C ALA A 21 0.25 1.31 -6.29
N VAL A 22 1.29 1.69 -7.03
CA VAL A 22 1.16 2.58 -8.19
C VAL A 22 0.39 1.91 -9.32
N ALA A 23 0.66 0.64 -9.61
CA ALA A 23 -0.09 -0.13 -10.61
C ALA A 23 -1.57 -0.23 -10.25
N ALA A 24 -1.91 -0.38 -8.97
CA ALA A 24 -3.28 -0.37 -8.48
C ALA A 24 -3.97 0.98 -8.72
N GLU A 25 -3.27 2.11 -8.53
CA GLU A 25 -3.82 3.45 -8.83
C GLU A 25 -3.90 3.72 -10.34
N GLN A 26 -2.92 3.29 -11.14
CA GLN A 26 -2.93 3.48 -12.60
C GLN A 26 -4.00 2.65 -13.30
N ARG A 27 -4.32 1.47 -12.77
CA ARG A 27 -5.37 0.58 -13.31
C ARG A 27 -6.76 0.88 -12.74
N ARG A 28 -6.92 2.00 -12.03
CA ARG A 28 -8.22 2.41 -11.49
C ARG A 28 -9.22 2.64 -12.62
N SER A 29 -10.33 1.92 -12.55
CA SER A 29 -11.43 2.03 -13.50
C SER A 29 -12.03 3.44 -13.48
N THR A 30 -11.62 4.30 -14.41
CA THR A 30 -12.24 5.61 -14.62
C THR A 30 -13.50 5.41 -15.42
N VAL A 31 -14.67 5.43 -14.77
CA VAL A 31 -15.94 5.54 -15.47
C VAL A 31 -16.28 7.01 -15.61
N SER A 32 -16.34 7.50 -16.85
CA SER A 32 -16.98 8.77 -17.17
C SER A 32 -18.50 8.56 -17.17
N PRO A 33 -19.28 9.34 -16.42
CA PRO A 33 -20.74 9.26 -16.51
C PRO A 33 -21.16 9.73 -17.91
N ILE A 34 -21.58 8.79 -18.76
CA ILE A 34 -22.33 9.14 -19.96
C ILE A 34 -23.76 9.39 -19.49
N SER A 35 -24.03 10.62 -19.05
CA SER A 35 -25.38 11.11 -18.92
C SER A 35 -25.85 11.60 -20.29
N SER A 36 -26.23 10.70 -21.19
CA SER A 36 -27.21 11.04 -22.22
C SER A 36 -27.76 9.77 -22.90
N PRO A 37 -29.07 9.74 -23.19
CA PRO A 37 -29.61 8.78 -24.15
C PRO A 37 -29.11 9.20 -25.53
N ILE A 38 -28.04 8.56 -26.01
CA ILE A 38 -27.61 8.71 -27.40
C ILE A 38 -28.62 7.94 -28.26
N LYS A 39 -29.58 8.68 -28.84
CA LYS A 39 -30.13 8.32 -30.15
C LYS A 39 -29.00 8.60 -31.15
N PRO A 40 -28.49 7.60 -31.89
CA PRO A 40 -27.34 7.82 -32.75
C PRO A 40 -27.81 8.49 -34.03
N ASP A 41 -27.42 9.76 -34.24
CA ASP A 41 -27.27 10.30 -35.59
C ASP A 41 -25.83 10.06 -36.06
N LEU A 42 -25.72 9.61 -37.30
CA LEU A 42 -24.71 8.70 -37.86
C LEU A 42 -23.38 9.36 -38.30
N GLU A 43 -22.96 10.51 -37.75
CA GLU A 43 -21.90 11.32 -38.42
C GLU A 43 -20.70 11.78 -37.57
N ASP A 44 -20.34 11.10 -36.48
CA ASP A 44 -19.07 11.42 -35.78
C ASP A 44 -18.37 10.22 -35.10
N LEU A 45 -18.39 9.08 -35.80
CA LEU A 45 -17.94 7.77 -35.28
C LEU A 45 -16.41 7.67 -35.05
N THR A 46 -15.61 8.52 -35.69
CA THR A 46 -14.13 8.42 -35.69
C THR A 46 -13.47 9.27 -34.60
N ARG A 47 -14.08 10.38 -34.15
CA ARG A 47 -13.56 11.21 -33.04
C ARG A 47 -13.96 10.70 -31.66
N LEU A 48 -15.08 9.97 -31.56
CA LEU A 48 -15.52 9.34 -30.32
C LEU A 48 -14.72 8.07 -29.97
N ALA A 49 -14.16 7.37 -30.97
CA ALA A 49 -13.37 6.17 -30.73
C ALA A 49 -12.11 6.42 -29.87
N ASP A 50 -11.46 7.58 -30.02
CA ASP A 50 -10.27 7.94 -29.23
C ASP A 50 -10.61 8.40 -27.79
N LEU A 51 -11.81 8.95 -27.57
CA LEU A 51 -12.32 9.31 -26.23
C LEU A 51 -12.89 8.11 -25.46
N PHE A 52 -13.41 7.09 -26.16
CA PHE A 52 -13.98 5.87 -25.59
C PHE A 52 -12.96 4.75 -25.32
N SER A 53 -11.68 4.98 -25.60
CA SER A 53 -10.59 4.00 -25.44
C SER A 53 -10.33 3.54 -23.98
N GLN A 54 -11.02 4.12 -22.98
CA GLN A 54 -10.83 3.76 -21.56
C GLN A 54 -12.10 3.31 -20.81
N ALA A 55 -13.25 3.19 -21.47
CA ALA A 55 -14.49 2.78 -20.81
C ALA A 55 -15.18 1.62 -21.56
N ARG A 56 -15.08 0.41 -21.00
CA ARG A 56 -15.70 -0.80 -21.56
C ARG A 56 -17.18 -0.87 -21.18
N PHE A 57 -18.01 -0.09 -21.87
CA PHE A 57 -19.46 -0.21 -21.75
C PHE A 57 -19.92 -1.48 -22.47
N GLN A 58 -20.53 -2.40 -21.74
CA GLN A 58 -21.10 -3.62 -22.32
C GLN A 58 -22.63 -3.45 -22.36
N ARG A 59 -23.21 -3.60 -23.57
CA ARG A 59 -24.66 -3.64 -23.76
C ARG A 59 -25.16 -5.05 -23.47
N ASP A 60 -26.33 -5.14 -22.84
CA ASP A 60 -27.01 -6.42 -22.70
C ASP A 60 -27.43 -7.00 -24.06
N SER A 61 -27.68 -8.31 -24.13
CA SER A 61 -28.00 -9.03 -25.36
C SER A 61 -29.28 -8.53 -26.04
N GLU A 62 -30.24 -8.03 -25.25
CA GLU A 62 -31.47 -7.37 -25.70
C GLU A 62 -31.31 -5.86 -25.99
N GLY A 63 -30.17 -5.24 -25.65
CA GLY A 63 -29.92 -3.81 -25.89
C GLY A 63 -30.69 -2.83 -25.01
N ASP A 64 -31.42 -3.32 -24.00
CA ASP A 64 -32.35 -2.53 -23.18
C ASP A 64 -31.66 -1.71 -22.07
N TYR A 65 -30.43 -2.07 -21.68
CA TYR A 65 -29.67 -1.33 -20.68
C TYR A 65 -28.16 -1.42 -20.89
N THR A 66 -27.48 -0.31 -20.60
CA THR A 66 -26.02 -0.21 -20.51
C THR A 66 -25.61 -0.35 -19.05
N TYR A 67 -24.70 -1.29 -18.77
CA TYR A 67 -24.12 -1.45 -17.44
C TYR A 67 -22.61 -1.20 -17.45
N CYS A 68 -22.10 -0.63 -16.36
CA CYS A 68 -20.68 -0.44 -16.16
C CYS A 68 -20.03 -1.78 -15.80
N VAL A 69 -19.13 -2.28 -16.66
CA VAL A 69 -18.23 -3.40 -16.34
C VAL A 69 -16.96 -2.81 -15.73
N TYR A 70 -16.66 -3.21 -14.49
CA TYR A 70 -15.44 -2.79 -13.79
C TYR A 70 -14.41 -3.92 -13.82
N ASP A 71 -13.18 -3.61 -14.23
CA ASP A 71 -12.01 -4.52 -14.14
C ASP A 71 -11.46 -4.62 -12.68
N SER A 72 -12.33 -4.78 -11.68
CA SER A 72 -11.92 -4.68 -10.26
C SER A 72 -11.06 -5.83 -9.76
N ASP A 73 -10.99 -6.95 -10.48
CA ASP A 73 -10.19 -8.09 -10.05
C ASP A 73 -8.68 -7.80 -10.14
N ILE A 74 -8.27 -6.99 -11.12
CA ILE A 74 -6.86 -6.69 -11.38
C ILE A 74 -6.32 -5.63 -10.41
N ALA A 75 -7.05 -4.53 -10.23
CA ALA A 75 -6.63 -3.46 -9.32
C ALA A 75 -6.66 -3.89 -7.84
N THR A 76 -7.66 -4.68 -7.45
CA THR A 76 -7.71 -5.32 -6.11
C THR A 76 -6.53 -6.28 -5.92
N GLY A 77 -6.20 -7.07 -6.95
CA GLY A 77 -5.04 -7.97 -6.93
C GLY A 77 -3.72 -7.23 -6.69
N PHE A 78 -3.49 -6.12 -7.38
CA PHE A 78 -2.30 -5.29 -7.15
C PHE A 78 -2.28 -4.65 -5.75
N GLY A 79 -3.42 -4.17 -5.25
CA GLY A 79 -3.55 -3.64 -3.89
C GLY A 79 -3.22 -4.69 -2.82
N VAL A 80 -3.77 -5.90 -2.94
CA VAL A 80 -3.47 -7.04 -2.04
C VAL A 80 -2.02 -7.48 -2.17
N GLY A 81 -1.47 -7.51 -3.39
CA GLY A 81 -0.05 -7.79 -3.60
C GLY A 81 0.85 -6.79 -2.87
N ALA A 82 0.55 -5.49 -2.99
CA ALA A 82 1.30 -4.44 -2.30
C ALA A 82 1.27 -4.62 -0.77
N LEU A 83 0.10 -4.94 -0.20
CA LEU A 83 -0.06 -5.26 1.23
C LEU A 83 0.85 -6.42 1.65
N LEU A 84 0.82 -7.53 0.92
CA LEU A 84 1.58 -8.72 1.27
C LEU A 84 3.10 -8.50 1.23
N PHE A 85 3.60 -7.79 0.21
CA PHE A 85 5.03 -7.48 0.10
C PHE A 85 5.49 -6.50 1.18
N LEU A 86 4.68 -5.49 1.50
CA LEU A 86 5.00 -4.53 2.56
C LEU A 86 4.98 -5.20 3.95
N LEU A 87 3.99 -6.05 4.21
CA LEU A 87 3.92 -6.86 5.43
C LEU A 87 5.10 -7.82 5.55
N LEU A 88 5.50 -8.45 4.44
CA LEU A 88 6.68 -9.33 4.41
C LEU A 88 7.96 -8.57 4.76
N SER A 89 8.14 -7.37 4.21
CA SER A 89 9.27 -6.48 4.53
C SER A 89 9.34 -6.18 6.03
N GLN A 90 8.20 -5.82 6.65
CA GLN A 90 8.13 -5.58 8.09
C GLN A 90 8.41 -6.83 8.93
N VAL A 91 7.89 -8.00 8.54
CA VAL A 91 8.16 -9.28 9.22
C VAL A 91 9.67 -9.59 9.21
N VAL A 92 10.35 -9.38 8.08
CA VAL A 92 11.81 -9.56 7.98
C VAL A 92 12.54 -8.64 8.95
N LEU A 93 12.17 -7.35 9.02
CA LEU A 93 12.78 -6.40 9.95
C LEU A 93 12.55 -6.78 11.41
N MET A 94 11.37 -7.29 11.75
CA MET A 94 11.07 -7.80 13.10
C MET A 94 11.88 -9.06 13.45
N ALA A 95 12.01 -9.99 12.51
CA ALA A 95 12.81 -11.20 12.69
C ALA A 95 14.30 -10.88 12.89
N VAL A 96 14.85 -9.97 12.09
CA VAL A 96 16.26 -9.59 12.18
C VAL A 96 16.55 -8.74 13.43
N SER A 97 15.61 -7.87 13.82
CA SER A 97 15.75 -7.02 15.02
C SER A 97 15.45 -7.73 16.34
N LYS A 98 14.96 -8.99 16.31
CA LYS A 98 14.52 -9.75 17.50
C LYS A 98 13.50 -8.98 18.36
N CYS A 99 12.56 -8.32 17.67
CA CYS A 99 11.38 -7.63 18.22
C CYS A 99 11.64 -6.49 19.23
N PHE A 100 12.87 -5.99 19.44
CA PHE A 100 13.27 -5.13 20.58
C PHE A 100 12.98 -5.73 21.98
N CYS A 101 11.89 -6.48 22.18
CA CYS A 101 11.47 -7.17 23.41
C CYS A 101 12.42 -8.28 23.86
N CYS A 102 13.09 -8.96 22.91
CA CYS A 102 14.14 -9.94 23.22
C CYS A 102 15.54 -9.32 23.16
N GLY A 103 15.61 -7.99 23.10
CA GLY A 103 16.84 -7.20 23.03
C GLY A 103 17.30 -6.69 24.40
N ARG A 104 18.46 -6.04 24.42
CA ARG A 104 19.01 -5.39 25.62
C ARG A 104 18.16 -4.20 26.08
N GLY A 105 18.08 -4.01 27.39
CA GLY A 105 17.45 -2.84 28.02
C GLY A 105 18.01 -1.50 27.54
N ILE A 106 17.16 -0.47 27.64
CA ILE A 106 17.40 0.87 27.12
C ILE A 106 18.39 1.60 28.04
N SER A 107 19.68 1.61 27.67
CA SER A 107 20.63 2.63 28.12
C SER A 107 20.55 3.84 27.19
N PRO A 108 20.49 5.10 27.68
CA PRO A 108 20.34 6.28 26.85
C PRO A 108 21.64 6.52 26.04
N SER A 109 21.67 6.02 24.82
CA SER A 109 22.66 6.34 23.80
C SER A 109 21.95 7.00 22.62
N GLY A 110 22.48 8.11 22.10
CA GLY A 110 21.84 8.85 21.00
C GLY A 110 21.56 8.01 19.75
N SER A 111 22.41 7.02 19.47
CA SER A 111 22.24 6.07 18.36
C SER A 111 21.04 5.13 18.56
N ARG A 112 20.77 4.71 19.81
CA ARG A 112 19.61 3.87 20.18
C ARG A 112 18.31 4.65 20.15
N ALA A 113 18.30 5.91 20.62
CA ALA A 113 17.13 6.78 20.55
C ALA A 113 16.72 7.05 19.10
N CYS A 114 17.70 7.32 18.23
CA CYS A 114 17.49 7.51 16.79
C CYS A 114 16.88 6.26 16.12
N ALA A 115 17.38 5.06 16.47
CA ALA A 115 16.81 3.80 15.96
C ALA A 115 15.37 3.57 16.43
N LEU A 116 15.05 3.87 17.70
CA LEU A 116 13.69 3.76 18.23
C LEU A 116 12.72 4.74 17.56
N LEU A 117 13.16 5.97 17.29
CA LEU A 117 12.33 6.95 16.58
C LEU A 117 12.01 6.50 15.16
N PHE A 118 13.02 6.06 14.39
CA PHE A 118 12.78 5.54 13.04
C PHE A 118 11.91 4.27 13.05
N PHE A 119 12.07 3.41 14.06
CA PHE A 119 11.20 2.26 14.26
C PHE A 119 9.74 2.69 14.43
N LEU A 120 9.44 3.58 15.37
CA LEU A 120 8.07 4.06 15.62
C LEU A 120 7.47 4.77 14.40
N LEU A 121 8.25 5.61 13.73
CA LEU A 121 7.80 6.30 12.52
C LEU A 121 7.52 5.31 11.38
N SER A 122 8.40 4.33 11.17
CA SER A 122 8.21 3.30 10.13
C SER A 122 6.98 2.43 10.40
N TRP A 123 6.70 2.11 11.67
CA TRP A 123 5.51 1.37 12.07
C TRP A 123 4.24 2.20 11.87
N LEU A 124 4.28 3.48 12.22
CA LEU A 124 3.15 4.38 12.01
C LEU A 124 2.81 4.49 10.52
N THR A 125 3.81 4.76 9.66
CA THR A 125 3.59 4.86 8.21
C THR A 125 3.15 3.53 7.60
N PHE A 126 3.69 2.40 8.09
CA PHE A 126 3.29 1.07 7.68
C PHE A 126 1.81 0.80 7.96
N LEU A 127 1.35 1.05 9.20
CA LEU A 127 -0.05 0.83 9.56
C LEU A 127 -1.01 1.70 8.74
N ILE A 128 -0.61 2.94 8.44
CA ILE A 128 -1.39 3.84 7.58
C ILE A 128 -1.41 3.31 6.13
N ALA A 129 -0.26 2.88 5.60
CA ALA A 129 -0.17 2.31 4.26
C ALA A 129 -1.08 1.07 4.11
N GLU A 130 -1.01 0.14 5.06
CA GLU A 130 -1.84 -1.06 5.11
C GLU A 130 -3.33 -0.69 5.18
N ALA A 131 -3.72 0.23 6.06
CA ALA A 131 -5.10 0.67 6.16
C ALA A 131 -5.61 1.31 4.85
N CYS A 132 -4.79 2.13 4.19
CA CYS A 132 -5.13 2.74 2.90
C CYS A 132 -5.28 1.69 1.79
N LEU A 133 -4.33 0.77 1.67
CA LEU A 133 -4.34 -0.27 0.65
C LEU A 133 -5.45 -1.30 0.88
N LEU A 134 -5.73 -1.68 2.14
CA LEU A 134 -6.86 -2.53 2.51
C LEU A 134 -8.19 -1.84 2.22
N ALA A 135 -8.35 -0.57 2.64
CA ALA A 135 -9.55 0.19 2.36
C ALA A 135 -9.78 0.39 0.86
N GLY A 136 -8.71 0.64 0.10
CA GLY A 136 -8.73 0.70 -1.36
C GLY A 136 -9.20 -0.63 -1.97
N SER A 137 -8.59 -1.74 -1.56
CA SER A 137 -8.89 -3.08 -2.07
C SER A 137 -10.31 -3.52 -1.74
N VAL A 138 -10.77 -3.34 -0.49
CA VAL A 138 -12.12 -3.72 -0.04
C VAL A 138 -13.18 -2.89 -0.77
N ARG A 139 -13.02 -1.57 -0.84
CA ARG A 139 -13.98 -0.72 -1.56
C ARG A 139 -14.00 -1.08 -3.04
N ASN A 140 -12.86 -1.41 -3.64
CA ASN A 140 -12.78 -1.81 -5.05
C ASN A 140 -13.47 -3.15 -5.34
N ALA A 141 -13.43 -4.10 -4.39
CA ALA A 141 -14.10 -5.39 -4.49
C ALA A 141 -15.62 -5.33 -4.19
N GLN A 142 -16.04 -4.43 -3.31
CA GLN A 142 -17.47 -4.28 -2.96
C GLN A 142 -18.30 -3.70 -4.09
N HIS A 143 -17.76 -2.75 -4.86
CA HIS A 143 -18.46 -2.14 -5.99
C HIS A 143 -18.70 -3.10 -7.17
N THR A 144 -18.01 -4.25 -7.24
CA THR A 144 -18.30 -5.28 -8.28
C THR A 144 -19.30 -6.34 -7.86
N ARG A 145 -19.49 -6.58 -6.56
CA ARG A 145 -20.33 -7.69 -6.06
C ARG A 145 -21.79 -7.32 -5.83
N TYR A 146 -22.11 -6.05 -5.54
CA TYR A 146 -23.49 -5.60 -5.31
C TYR A 146 -24.07 -4.89 -6.53
N ARG A 147 -24.28 -5.63 -7.62
CA ARG A 147 -25.19 -5.19 -8.67
C ARG A 147 -26.61 -5.49 -8.19
N ASN A 148 -27.13 -4.64 -7.30
CA ASN A 148 -28.57 -4.59 -7.08
C ASN A 148 -29.19 -4.13 -8.40
N MET A 149 -30.05 -4.98 -8.93
CA MET A 149 -30.90 -4.73 -10.08
C MET A 149 -31.90 -3.63 -9.70
N PHE A 150 -31.46 -2.38 -9.73
CA PHE A 150 -32.32 -1.24 -9.43
C PHE A 150 -33.00 -0.78 -10.72
N PHE A 151 -34.25 -1.22 -10.86
CA PHE A 151 -35.29 -0.57 -11.63
C PHE A 151 -35.54 0.83 -11.05
N ASP A 152 -34.69 1.81 -11.37
CA ASP A 152 -35.10 3.20 -11.58
C ASP A 152 -33.88 4.08 -11.88
N GLY A 153 -33.96 4.82 -12.99
CA GLY A 153 -33.29 6.10 -13.24
C GLY A 153 -31.80 6.28 -12.87
N ASN A 154 -30.97 6.34 -13.91
CA ASN A 154 -29.57 6.81 -13.96
C ASN A 154 -28.53 5.94 -13.21
N PRO A 155 -27.72 5.12 -13.92
CA PRO A 155 -26.58 4.46 -13.31
C PRO A 155 -25.50 5.49 -12.95
N SER A 156 -25.53 5.98 -11.71
CA SER A 156 -24.39 6.68 -11.11
C SER A 156 -23.33 5.63 -10.81
N CYS A 157 -22.42 5.41 -11.76
CA CYS A 157 -21.27 4.54 -11.57
C CYS A 157 -20.35 5.17 -10.52
N GLU A 158 -20.48 4.70 -9.29
CA GLU A 158 -19.76 5.25 -8.14
C GLU A 158 -18.29 4.86 -8.23
N THR A 159 -17.46 5.82 -8.61
CA THR A 159 -16.01 5.63 -8.68
C THR A 159 -15.43 5.85 -7.29
N LEU A 160 -14.58 4.91 -6.87
CA LEU A 160 -13.77 5.00 -5.67
C LEU A 160 -13.14 6.42 -5.61
N ARG A 161 -13.29 7.17 -4.51
CA ARG A 161 -12.79 8.57 -4.40
C ARG A 161 -11.29 8.65 -4.69
N LYS A 162 -10.91 9.49 -5.67
CA LYS A 162 -9.51 9.69 -6.11
C LYS A 162 -8.59 9.85 -4.90
N GLY A 163 -7.52 9.04 -4.83
CA GLY A 163 -6.43 9.23 -3.87
C GLY A 163 -6.21 8.18 -2.78
N VAL A 164 -7.06 7.16 -2.60
CA VAL A 164 -6.83 6.14 -1.54
C VAL A 164 -5.61 5.25 -1.86
N PHE A 165 -5.49 4.74 -3.09
CA PHE A 165 -4.31 3.97 -3.49
C PHE A 165 -3.08 4.87 -3.64
N ALA A 166 -3.23 6.10 -4.14
CA ALA A 166 -2.15 7.09 -4.19
C ALA A 166 -1.60 7.43 -2.80
N ALA A 167 -2.47 7.64 -1.81
CA ALA A 167 -2.06 7.85 -0.42
C ALA A 167 -1.33 6.61 0.12
N GLY A 168 -1.86 5.42 -0.14
CA GLY A 168 -1.18 4.15 0.18
C GLY A 168 0.23 4.08 -0.42
N ALA A 169 0.39 4.38 -1.71
CA ALA A 169 1.69 4.40 -2.39
C ALA A 169 2.67 5.43 -1.78
N ALA A 170 2.18 6.60 -1.39
CA ALA A 170 3.00 7.60 -0.72
C ALA A 170 3.51 7.10 0.65
N PHE A 171 2.63 6.50 1.46
CA PHE A 171 3.04 5.92 2.75
C PHE A 171 3.93 4.69 2.60
N VAL A 172 3.75 3.87 1.55
CA VAL A 172 4.69 2.79 1.20
C VAL A 172 6.08 3.35 0.95
N PHE A 173 6.19 4.43 0.15
CA PHE A 173 7.48 5.07 -0.13
C PHE A 173 8.14 5.63 1.12
N PHE A 174 7.38 6.32 1.99
CA PHE A 174 7.92 6.79 3.27
C PHE A 174 8.32 5.64 4.19
N THR A 175 7.54 4.55 4.22
CA THR A 175 7.86 3.35 4.99
C THR A 175 9.16 2.74 4.51
N ALA A 176 9.40 2.67 3.19
CA ALA A 176 10.65 2.16 2.60
C ALA A 176 11.88 2.97 3.04
N ILE A 177 11.77 4.31 3.01
CA ILE A 177 12.86 5.18 3.46
C ILE A 177 13.11 4.99 4.96
N LEU A 178 12.05 5.03 5.77
CA LEU A 178 12.16 4.93 7.23
C LEU A 178 12.66 3.55 7.67
N SER A 179 12.27 2.48 6.98
CA SER A 179 12.67 1.10 7.26
C SER A 179 14.17 0.88 7.04
N GLU A 180 14.74 1.48 6.00
CA GLU A 180 16.18 1.47 5.73
C GLU A 180 16.97 2.25 6.78
N PHE A 181 16.56 3.50 7.06
CA PHE A 181 17.20 4.31 8.10
C PHE A 181 17.11 3.63 9.47
N PHE A 182 15.97 3.01 9.77
CA PHE A 182 15.80 2.17 10.95
C PHE A 182 16.83 1.04 10.96
N TYR A 183 16.97 0.25 9.90
CA TYR A 183 17.92 -0.86 9.88
C TYR A 183 19.38 -0.39 10.01
N ILE A 184 19.75 0.72 9.36
CA ILE A 184 21.09 1.29 9.44
C ILE A 184 21.39 1.73 10.87
N THR A 185 20.50 2.52 11.48
CA THR A 185 20.67 3.02 12.86
C THR A 185 20.65 1.89 13.87
N PHE A 186 19.76 0.90 13.72
CA PHE A 186 19.74 -0.32 14.52
C PHE A 186 21.06 -1.10 14.42
N SER A 187 21.59 -1.26 13.21
CA SER A 187 22.85 -1.98 12.99
C SER A 187 24.08 -1.23 13.54
N ARG A 188 24.01 0.10 13.67
CA ARG A 188 25.03 0.93 14.32
C ARG A 188 24.90 0.83 15.84
N ALA A 189 23.70 1.05 16.36
CA ALA A 189 23.37 0.94 17.78
C ALA A 189 23.64 -0.45 18.38
N THR A 190 23.65 -1.50 17.55
CA THR A 190 24.03 -2.85 17.96
C THR A 190 25.55 -3.03 18.02
N ARG A 191 26.32 -2.36 17.14
CA ARG A 191 27.79 -2.39 17.16
C ARG A 191 28.36 -1.58 18.32
N ASP A 192 27.85 -0.37 18.51
CA ASP A 192 28.35 0.58 19.53
C ASP A 192 28.13 0.08 20.96
N ALA A 193 27.21 -0.88 21.14
CA ALA A 193 26.86 -1.44 22.44
C ALA A 193 27.84 -2.49 23.00
N GLY A 194 28.88 -2.89 22.25
CA GLY A 194 29.91 -3.84 22.70
C GLY A 194 29.41 -5.27 23.02
N PRO A 195 30.31 -6.18 23.44
CA PRO A 195 29.97 -7.57 23.79
C PRO A 195 28.90 -7.63 24.90
N PRO A 196 28.01 -8.64 24.93
CA PRO A 196 27.03 -8.83 26.00
C PRO A 196 27.67 -8.81 27.40
N PRO A 197 27.21 -7.96 28.34
CA PRO A 197 27.46 -8.23 29.74
C PRO A 197 26.73 -9.52 30.07
N TYR A 198 27.44 -10.44 30.69
CA TYR A 198 26.92 -11.71 31.12
C TYR A 198 25.74 -11.47 32.09
N GLY A 199 24.54 -11.94 31.75
CA GLY A 199 23.42 -12.07 32.70
C GLY A 199 22.61 -10.82 33.07
N GLY A 200 22.63 -9.73 32.29
CA GLY A 200 21.80 -8.55 32.60
C GLY A 200 20.34 -8.68 32.12
N PRO A 201 19.33 -8.24 32.91
CA PRO A 201 17.92 -8.29 32.51
C PRO A 201 17.64 -7.38 31.30
N ALA A 202 16.69 -7.80 30.46
CA ALA A 202 16.25 -7.08 29.25
C ALA A 202 15.57 -5.73 29.53
N VAL A 203 15.21 -5.45 30.80
CA VAL A 203 14.63 -4.17 31.24
C VAL A 203 15.49 -3.58 32.36
N GLY A 204 16.77 -3.35 32.08
CA GLY A 204 17.66 -2.61 32.98
C GLY A 204 17.75 -1.14 32.58
N MET A 205 17.36 -0.22 33.48
CA MET A 205 17.79 1.18 33.41
C MET A 205 19.31 1.20 33.53
N GLY A 206 20.00 1.71 32.50
CA GLY A 206 21.44 1.89 32.54
C GLY A 206 21.85 2.82 33.69
N THR A 207 22.98 2.56 34.32
CA THR A 207 23.57 3.47 35.31
C THR A 207 23.96 4.78 34.62
N TYR A 208 23.35 5.88 35.04
CA TYR A 208 23.80 7.22 34.68
C TYR A 208 25.25 7.39 35.19
N LYS A 209 26.16 7.76 34.29
CA LYS A 209 27.49 8.28 34.65
C LYS A 209 27.44 9.79 34.52
#